data_AF-A0AAU0T6E1-F1
#
_entry.id   AF-A0AAU0T6E1-F1
#
_cell.length_a   1.000
_cell.length_b   1.000
_cell.length_c   1.000
_cell.angle_alpha   90.00
_cell.angle_beta   90.00
_cell.angle_gamma   90.00
#
_symmetry.space_group_name_H-M   'P 1'
#
loop_
_entity.id
_entity.type
_entity.pdbx_description
1 polymer ?
#
loop_
_entity_poly.entity_id
_entity_poly.type
_entity_poly.pdbx_seq_one_letter_code
_entity_poly.pdbx_strand_id
1 'polypeptide(L)'
;MQYAIEILKLQSQDVKSITTDCPVWPYLVFFTKKSIEGLTKIEGLAEPEKKVIINGYLRNLSTRITNTAANVLTVEKDILNSTIKPHKLNTVEYYNLVRNNSNYLLNILEAYPELDRVLQQVSENFVDQTRLLATRLSEDRAFLEALIGEQSSYPISECNPSEGETHNGSLTVCSLTFSNGSKVIYKPRNLTIEHNASMLLKRLSEDAGTSYAEWEIPSYIVNQDHGWAQFVPHTPASNILDVHTYYKRAGFLLGFCTAFTASDITSDNIICNGSNPTPIDLETMFYCVLDIKTIPKEVRWNCAQTSILPNWTWKGTDGIGVDLSALGGLREQYVSLNLYQYIEDDSGDGTFGTDGVKIFPAENVLYIDGEVVSPWLYEQEIREGFNKFFRS
;
A
#
# COMPACT_ATOMS: atom_id res chain seq x y z
N MET A 1 16.16 -14.49 22.67
CA MET A 1 16.53 -15.88 22.33
C MET A 1 16.14 -16.08 20.87
N GLN A 2 17.12 -16.23 19.98
CA GLN A 2 16.97 -16.16 18.52
C GLN A 2 16.33 -17.46 17.98
N TYR A 3 15.00 -17.52 18.01
CA TYR A 3 14.21 -18.70 17.63
C TYR A 3 14.54 -19.20 16.21
N ALA A 4 14.83 -18.29 15.26
CA ALA A 4 15.23 -18.64 13.89
C ALA A 4 16.57 -19.40 13.84
N ILE A 5 17.56 -18.99 14.64
CA ILE A 5 18.87 -19.66 14.75
C ILE A 5 18.72 -21.02 15.44
N GLU A 6 17.85 -21.13 16.43
CA GLU A 6 17.55 -22.41 17.07
C GLU A 6 16.94 -23.41 16.08
N ILE A 7 16.02 -22.97 15.21
CA ILE A 7 15.49 -23.80 14.12
C ILE A 7 16.61 -24.32 13.21
N LEU A 8 17.55 -23.45 12.82
CA LEU A 8 18.66 -23.83 11.96
C LEU A 8 19.59 -24.85 12.62
N LYS A 9 19.87 -24.69 13.93
CA LYS A 9 20.71 -25.59 14.72
C LYS A 9 20.11 -26.98 14.90
N LEU A 10 18.78 -27.09 14.91
CA LEU A 10 18.10 -28.38 14.99
C LEU A 10 18.19 -29.21 13.70
N GLN A 11 18.68 -28.62 12.58
CA GLN A 11 18.94 -29.27 11.28
C GLN A 11 17.80 -30.14 10.70
N SER A 12 16.59 -30.02 11.24
CA SER A 12 15.46 -30.87 10.89
C SER A 12 14.71 -30.27 9.70
N GLN A 13 14.70 -30.99 8.57
CA GLN A 13 13.84 -30.65 7.43
C GLN A 13 12.35 -30.76 7.77
N ASP A 14 11.98 -31.53 8.81
CA ASP A 14 10.60 -31.65 9.32
C ASP A 14 10.08 -30.33 9.96
N VAL A 15 10.94 -29.34 10.19
CA VAL A 15 10.53 -28.01 10.71
C VAL A 15 10.02 -27.09 9.59
N LYS A 16 10.25 -27.41 8.31
CA LYS A 16 9.68 -26.66 7.17
C LYS A 16 8.20 -27.02 7.00
N SER A 17 7.35 -26.50 7.90
CA SER A 17 5.89 -26.61 7.81
C SER A 17 5.29 -25.72 6.71
N ILE A 18 6.13 -25.04 5.92
CA ILE A 18 5.75 -24.07 4.89
C ILE A 18 6.55 -24.33 3.61
N THR A 19 5.88 -24.20 2.46
CA THR A 19 6.53 -24.19 1.14
C THR A 19 6.77 -22.74 0.75
N THR A 20 8.04 -22.32 0.63
CA THR A 20 8.42 -20.92 0.35
C THR A 20 9.77 -20.86 -0.34
N ASP A 21 9.93 -20.05 -1.38
CA ASP A 21 11.20 -19.73 -2.03
C ASP A 21 12.09 -18.75 -1.25
N CYS A 22 11.59 -18.20 -0.14
CA CYS A 22 12.33 -17.26 0.70
C CYS A 22 13.64 -17.88 1.23
N PRO A 23 14.81 -17.24 0.98
CA PRO A 23 16.11 -17.76 1.45
C PRO A 23 16.22 -17.72 2.97
N VAL A 24 15.54 -16.77 3.63
CA VAL A 24 15.49 -16.59 5.09
C VAL A 24 14.21 -17.18 5.70
N TRP A 25 13.79 -18.36 5.20
CA TRP A 25 12.58 -19.07 5.63
C TRP A 25 12.40 -19.34 7.15
N PRO A 26 13.44 -19.45 8.02
CA PRO A 26 13.19 -19.73 9.45
C PRO A 26 12.35 -18.67 10.15
N TYR A 27 12.43 -17.41 9.70
CA TYR A 27 11.61 -16.31 10.24
C TYR A 27 10.13 -16.43 9.84
N LEU A 28 9.85 -17.01 8.67
CA LEU A 28 8.48 -17.35 8.26
C LEU A 28 7.90 -18.47 9.13
N VAL A 29 8.70 -19.48 9.47
CA VAL A 29 8.27 -20.55 10.40
C VAL A 29 8.03 -20.00 11.80
N PHE A 30 8.91 -19.12 12.29
CA PHE A 30 8.70 -18.39 13.55
C PHE A 30 7.36 -17.66 13.54
N PHE A 31 7.13 -16.83 12.53
CA PHE A 31 5.88 -16.09 12.36
C PHE A 31 4.68 -17.03 12.35
N THR A 32 4.65 -18.05 11.50
CA THR A 32 3.51 -18.96 11.36
C THR A 32 3.17 -19.62 12.69
N LYS A 33 4.16 -20.16 13.40
CA LYS A 33 3.91 -20.82 14.69
C LYS A 33 3.37 -19.84 15.73
N LYS A 34 3.99 -18.66 15.83
CA LYS A 34 3.58 -17.64 16.82
C LYS A 34 2.20 -17.07 16.52
N SER A 35 1.87 -16.86 15.25
CA SER A 35 0.54 -16.42 14.84
C SER A 35 -0.52 -17.49 15.11
N ILE A 36 -0.25 -18.78 14.85
CA ILE A 36 -1.18 -19.88 15.23
C ILE A 36 -1.41 -19.89 16.75
N GLU A 37 -0.33 -19.87 17.55
CA GLU A 37 -0.40 -19.82 19.01
C GLU A 37 -1.19 -18.59 19.51
N GLY A 38 -0.97 -17.42 18.87
CA GLY A 38 -1.60 -16.16 19.25
C GLY A 38 -3.09 -16.08 18.90
N LEU A 39 -3.48 -16.56 17.72
CA LEU A 39 -4.86 -16.50 17.22
C LEU A 39 -5.76 -17.61 17.82
N THR A 40 -5.19 -18.67 18.40
CA THR A 40 -5.96 -19.73 19.08
C THR A 40 -6.84 -19.15 20.20
N LYS A 41 -6.39 -18.08 20.84
CA LYS A 41 -7.07 -17.42 21.98
C LYS A 41 -8.15 -16.41 21.56
N ILE A 42 -8.27 -16.11 20.27
CA ILE A 42 -9.25 -15.14 19.77
C ILE A 42 -10.56 -15.88 19.54
N GLU A 43 -11.57 -15.53 20.35
CA GLU A 43 -12.96 -15.94 20.17
C GLU A 43 -13.59 -15.17 19.00
N GLY A 44 -14.75 -15.60 18.49
CA GLY A 44 -15.47 -14.86 17.44
C GLY A 44 -14.91 -14.97 16.00
N LEU A 45 -13.76 -15.62 15.80
CA LEU A 45 -13.23 -15.97 14.49
C LEU A 45 -13.13 -17.49 14.30
N ALA A 46 -13.62 -17.99 13.17
CA ALA A 46 -13.52 -19.40 12.84
C ALA A 46 -12.08 -19.77 12.42
N GLU A 47 -11.67 -21.03 12.64
CA GLU A 47 -10.34 -21.52 12.26
C GLU A 47 -9.97 -21.31 10.77
N PRO A 48 -10.90 -21.45 9.80
CA PRO A 48 -10.62 -21.09 8.41
C PRO A 48 -10.23 -19.62 8.23
N GLU A 49 -10.88 -18.70 8.94
CA GLU A 49 -10.61 -17.26 8.85
C GLU A 49 -9.25 -16.91 9.44
N LYS A 50 -8.91 -17.51 10.60
CA LYS A 50 -7.58 -17.36 11.20
C LYS A 50 -6.48 -17.78 10.22
N LYS A 51 -6.68 -18.88 9.47
CA LYS A 51 -5.75 -19.32 8.42
C LYS A 51 -5.66 -18.32 7.27
N VAL A 52 -6.78 -17.76 6.83
CA VAL A 52 -6.80 -16.72 5.79
C VAL A 52 -5.96 -15.51 6.21
N ILE A 53 -6.12 -15.04 7.45
CA ILE A 53 -5.35 -13.90 7.99
C ILE A 53 -3.86 -14.23 8.06
N ILE A 54 -3.50 -15.39 8.63
CA ILE A 54 -2.10 -15.83 8.76
C ILE A 54 -1.45 -15.92 7.38
N ASN A 55 -2.12 -16.49 6.39
CA ASN A 55 -1.58 -16.65 5.04
C ASN A 55 -1.39 -15.30 4.33
N GLY A 56 -2.31 -14.35 4.52
CA GLY A 56 -2.19 -12.99 4.00
C GLY A 56 -0.93 -12.28 4.50
N TYR A 57 -0.74 -12.27 5.82
CA TYR A 57 0.46 -11.68 6.43
C TYR A 57 1.73 -12.50 6.16
N LEU A 58 1.64 -13.82 6.02
CA LEU A 58 2.79 -14.66 5.65
C LEU A 58 3.33 -14.30 4.27
N ARG A 59 2.44 -14.10 3.29
CA ARG A 59 2.82 -13.67 1.94
C ARG A 59 3.50 -12.30 1.97
N ASN A 60 2.89 -11.33 2.66
CA ASN A 60 3.45 -9.99 2.79
C ASN A 60 4.81 -10.00 3.54
N LEU A 61 4.94 -10.80 4.61
CA LEU A 61 6.18 -10.97 5.35
C LEU A 61 7.29 -11.53 4.47
N SER A 62 6.99 -12.55 3.65
CA SER A 62 7.96 -13.19 2.74
C SER A 62 8.64 -12.17 1.82
N THR A 63 7.85 -11.29 1.21
CA THR A 63 8.38 -10.18 0.40
C THR A 63 9.24 -9.25 1.25
N ARG A 64 8.74 -8.83 2.42
CA ARG A 64 9.43 -7.86 3.29
C ARG A 64 10.78 -8.35 3.79
N ILE A 65 10.86 -9.59 4.29
CA ILE A 65 12.12 -10.13 4.84
C ILE A 65 13.12 -10.48 3.74
N THR A 66 12.65 -10.89 2.57
CA THR A 66 13.52 -11.12 1.41
C THR A 66 14.16 -9.82 0.96
N ASN A 67 13.37 -8.75 0.81
CA ASN A 67 13.88 -7.42 0.47
C ASN A 67 14.83 -6.87 1.55
N THR A 68 14.51 -7.12 2.83
CA THR A 68 15.38 -6.72 3.96
C THR A 68 16.74 -7.43 3.92
N ALA A 69 16.77 -8.70 3.51
CA ALA A 69 17.99 -9.50 3.44
C ALA A 69 18.78 -9.31 2.13
N ALA A 70 18.17 -8.72 1.09
CA ALA A 70 18.72 -8.67 -0.26
C ALA A 70 20.16 -8.12 -0.30
N ASN A 71 20.44 -7.01 0.38
CA ASN A 71 21.78 -6.39 0.41
C ASN A 71 22.87 -7.38 0.87
N VAL A 72 22.62 -8.08 1.98
CA VAL A 72 23.58 -9.03 2.54
C VAL A 72 23.70 -10.26 1.64
N LEU A 73 22.58 -10.78 1.16
CA LEU A 73 22.57 -11.97 0.31
C LEU A 73 23.29 -11.73 -1.03
N THR A 74 23.16 -10.56 -1.63
CA THR A 74 23.89 -10.22 -2.86
C THR A 74 25.40 -10.12 -2.60
N VAL A 75 25.83 -9.49 -1.51
CA VAL A 75 27.25 -9.43 -1.14
C VAL A 75 27.83 -10.85 -0.92
N GLU A 76 27.11 -11.69 -0.19
CA GLU A 76 27.54 -13.08 0.03
C GLU A 76 27.55 -13.91 -1.27
N LYS A 77 26.60 -13.68 -2.18
CA LYS A 77 26.60 -14.26 -3.52
C LYS A 77 27.87 -13.88 -4.28
N ASP A 78 28.26 -12.61 -4.25
CA ASP A 78 29.44 -12.12 -4.96
C ASP A 78 30.74 -12.67 -4.37
N ILE A 79 30.83 -12.78 -3.04
CA ILE A 79 31.94 -13.43 -2.35
C ILE A 79 32.05 -14.89 -2.79
N LEU A 80 30.95 -15.65 -2.74
CA LEU A 80 30.92 -17.05 -3.15
C LEU A 80 31.36 -17.19 -4.62
N ASN A 81 30.76 -16.42 -5.53
CA ASN A 81 31.07 -16.40 -6.96
C ASN A 81 32.52 -16.00 -7.28
N SER A 82 33.21 -15.29 -6.38
CA SER A 82 34.64 -15.01 -6.54
C SER A 82 35.51 -16.26 -6.30
N THR A 83 35.00 -17.22 -5.49
CA THR A 83 35.70 -18.45 -5.09
C THR A 83 35.37 -19.67 -5.95
N ILE A 84 34.14 -19.76 -6.49
CA ILE A 84 33.72 -20.85 -7.37
C ILE A 84 33.93 -20.45 -8.84
N LYS A 85 34.95 -21.02 -9.48
CA LYS A 85 35.21 -20.86 -10.92
C LYS A 85 35.24 -22.23 -11.60
N PRO A 86 34.69 -22.37 -12.82
CA PRO A 86 34.24 -21.31 -13.73
C PRO A 86 32.74 -20.94 -13.66
N HIS A 87 31.92 -21.69 -12.93
CA HIS A 87 30.47 -21.47 -12.87
C HIS A 87 30.09 -20.51 -11.74
N LYS A 88 29.42 -19.41 -12.10
CA LYS A 88 28.82 -18.45 -11.16
C LYS A 88 27.34 -18.76 -11.01
N LEU A 89 26.84 -18.64 -9.78
CA LEU A 89 25.42 -18.78 -9.45
C LEU A 89 24.69 -17.47 -9.77
N ASN A 90 23.54 -17.57 -10.43
CA ASN A 90 22.57 -16.47 -10.50
C ASN A 90 21.80 -16.31 -9.16
N THR A 91 20.98 -15.26 -9.01
CA THR A 91 20.23 -15.05 -7.76
C THR A 91 19.32 -16.22 -7.39
N VAL A 92 18.58 -16.78 -8.34
CA VAL A 92 17.65 -17.90 -8.08
C VAL A 92 18.40 -19.14 -7.59
N GLU A 93 19.51 -19.49 -8.23
CA GLU A 93 20.39 -20.60 -7.83
C GLU A 93 21.00 -20.35 -6.44
N TYR A 94 21.45 -19.12 -6.18
CA TYR A 94 22.03 -18.74 -4.90
C TYR A 94 21.00 -18.78 -3.76
N TYR A 95 19.79 -18.24 -3.97
CA TYR A 95 18.72 -18.31 -2.97
C TYR A 95 18.29 -19.75 -2.70
N ASN A 96 18.24 -20.59 -3.74
CA ASN A 96 18.02 -22.03 -3.57
C ASN A 96 19.12 -22.70 -2.74
N LEU A 97 20.39 -22.33 -2.96
CA LEU A 97 21.51 -22.81 -2.14
C LEU A 97 21.37 -22.39 -0.68
N VAL A 98 21.11 -21.10 -0.41
CA VAL A 98 20.93 -20.56 0.95
C VAL A 98 19.77 -21.25 1.65
N ARG A 99 18.61 -21.36 0.98
CA ARG A 99 17.40 -22.00 1.50
C ARG A 99 17.61 -23.47 1.87
N ASN A 100 18.39 -24.19 1.08
CA ASN A 100 18.58 -25.64 1.22
C ASN A 100 19.81 -26.02 2.06
N ASN A 101 20.65 -25.06 2.43
CA ASN A 101 21.83 -25.27 3.25
C ASN A 101 21.74 -24.49 4.58
N SER A 102 21.11 -25.10 5.59
CA SER A 102 20.90 -24.48 6.90
C SER A 102 22.21 -24.04 7.59
N ASN A 103 23.31 -24.78 7.40
CA ASN A 103 24.61 -24.40 7.97
C ASN A 103 25.18 -23.16 7.29
N TYR A 104 25.01 -23.04 5.96
CA TYR A 104 25.45 -21.85 5.24
C TYR A 104 24.64 -20.62 5.63
N LEU A 105 23.31 -20.73 5.70
CA LEU A 105 22.46 -19.65 6.20
C LEU A 105 22.81 -19.28 7.64
N LEU A 106 23.09 -20.25 8.51
CA LEU A 106 23.54 -19.99 9.89
C LEU A 106 24.85 -19.19 9.90
N ASN A 107 25.84 -19.57 9.09
CA ASN A 107 27.11 -18.83 8.99
C ASN A 107 26.90 -17.38 8.54
N ILE A 108 25.99 -17.13 7.58
CA ILE A 108 25.64 -15.77 7.16
C ILE A 108 25.04 -15.01 8.36
N LEU A 109 24.04 -15.57 9.05
CA LEU A 109 23.40 -14.87 10.18
C LEU A 109 24.37 -14.62 11.35
N GLU A 110 25.33 -15.52 11.59
CA GLU A 110 26.39 -15.32 12.60
C GLU A 110 27.41 -14.25 12.18
N ALA A 111 27.70 -14.13 10.88
CA ALA A 111 28.57 -13.08 10.34
C ALA A 111 27.89 -11.70 10.32
N TYR A 112 26.56 -11.65 10.15
CA TYR A 112 25.76 -10.43 10.10
C TYR A 112 24.69 -10.40 11.22
N PRO A 113 25.08 -10.22 12.49
CA PRO A 113 24.15 -10.29 13.62
C PRO A 113 23.04 -9.23 13.59
N GLU A 114 23.30 -8.07 12.98
CA GLU A 114 22.26 -7.04 12.78
C GLU A 114 21.20 -7.46 11.75
N LEU A 115 21.56 -8.25 10.74
CA LEU A 115 20.57 -8.82 9.81
C LEU A 115 19.60 -9.71 10.58
N ASP A 116 20.12 -10.62 11.41
CA ASP A 116 19.28 -11.49 12.24
C ASP A 116 18.35 -10.67 13.16
N ARG A 117 18.91 -9.67 13.86
CA ARG A 117 18.13 -8.80 14.75
C ARG A 117 16.98 -8.10 14.00
N VAL A 118 17.23 -7.57 12.82
CA VAL A 118 16.21 -6.87 12.01
C VAL A 118 15.16 -7.85 11.48
N LEU A 119 15.57 -9.00 10.94
CA LEU A 119 14.63 -10.02 10.43
C LEU A 119 13.72 -10.57 11.54
N GLN A 120 14.28 -10.78 12.74
CA GLN A 120 13.53 -11.16 13.93
C GLN A 120 12.51 -10.08 14.31
N GLN A 121 12.95 -8.81 14.40
CA GLN A 121 12.06 -7.69 14.75
C GLN A 121 10.91 -7.52 13.74
N VAL A 122 11.21 -7.61 12.43
CA VAL A 122 10.17 -7.52 11.39
C VAL A 122 9.16 -8.65 11.55
N SER A 123 9.62 -9.86 11.84
CA SER A 123 8.74 -11.02 12.00
C SER A 123 7.90 -10.94 13.28
N GLU A 124 8.46 -10.44 14.38
CA GLU A 124 7.73 -10.14 15.63
C GLU A 124 6.64 -9.09 15.40
N ASN A 125 6.97 -7.99 14.72
CA ASN A 125 6.00 -6.96 14.36
C ASN A 125 4.83 -7.55 13.56
N PHE A 126 5.11 -8.45 12.62
CA PHE A 126 4.06 -9.09 11.83
C PHE A 126 3.17 -10.02 12.66
N VAL A 127 3.72 -10.74 13.64
CA VAL A 127 2.92 -11.52 14.60
C VAL A 127 1.94 -10.61 15.34
N ASP A 128 2.42 -9.48 15.85
CA ASP A 128 1.61 -8.52 16.60
C ASP A 128 0.50 -7.91 15.72
N GLN A 129 0.81 -7.59 14.47
CA GLN A 129 -0.18 -7.06 13.52
C GLN A 129 -1.24 -8.07 13.12
N THR A 130 -0.83 -9.31 12.86
CA THR A 130 -1.74 -10.41 12.53
C THR A 130 -2.73 -10.61 13.67
N ARG A 131 -2.23 -10.56 14.92
CA ARG A 131 -3.07 -10.63 16.12
C ARG A 131 -3.98 -9.41 16.23
N LEU A 132 -3.46 -8.21 15.99
CA LEU A 132 -4.21 -6.97 16.11
C LEU A 132 -5.38 -6.91 15.11
N LEU A 133 -5.14 -7.25 13.84
CA LEU A 133 -6.19 -7.35 12.83
C LEU A 133 -7.23 -8.41 13.24
N ALA A 134 -6.79 -9.60 13.65
CA ALA A 134 -7.71 -10.67 14.03
C ALA A 134 -8.58 -10.29 15.25
N THR A 135 -8.01 -9.66 16.27
CA THR A 135 -8.76 -9.17 17.44
C THR A 135 -9.77 -8.11 17.02
N ARG A 136 -9.34 -7.07 16.29
CA ARG A 136 -10.22 -5.97 15.85
C ARG A 136 -11.32 -6.46 14.91
N LEU A 137 -10.99 -7.35 13.97
CA LEU A 137 -11.99 -7.97 13.10
C LEU A 137 -13.04 -8.74 13.91
N SER A 138 -12.64 -9.47 14.94
CA SER A 138 -13.58 -10.17 15.80
C SER A 138 -14.48 -9.22 16.59
N GLU A 139 -13.90 -8.16 17.15
CA GLU A 139 -14.61 -7.19 18.00
C GLU A 139 -15.58 -6.34 17.19
N ASP A 140 -15.17 -5.92 15.99
CA ASP A 140 -15.93 -5.01 15.15
C ASP A 140 -16.86 -5.68 14.16
N ARG A 141 -16.83 -7.02 14.05
CA ARG A 141 -17.50 -7.77 12.97
C ARG A 141 -18.94 -7.33 12.75
N ALA A 142 -19.71 -7.20 13.83
CA ALA A 142 -21.13 -6.83 13.78
C ALA A 142 -21.38 -5.42 13.20
N PHE A 143 -20.40 -4.52 13.27
CA PHE A 143 -20.53 -3.16 12.71
C PHE A 143 -20.18 -3.11 11.22
N LEU A 144 -19.43 -4.08 10.70
CA LEU A 144 -19.00 -4.11 9.30
C LEU A 144 -20.17 -4.22 8.31
N GLU A 145 -21.35 -4.67 8.76
CA GLU A 145 -22.60 -4.65 7.98
C GLU A 145 -22.89 -3.28 7.38
N ALA A 146 -22.58 -2.21 8.12
CA ALA A 146 -22.79 -0.84 7.67
C ALA A 146 -21.93 -0.46 6.45
N LEU A 147 -20.81 -1.15 6.22
CA LEU A 147 -19.92 -0.90 5.08
C LEU A 147 -20.20 -1.82 3.89
N ILE A 148 -20.61 -3.06 4.15
CA ILE A 148 -20.84 -4.06 3.09
C ILE A 148 -22.31 -4.13 2.64
N GLY A 149 -23.24 -3.48 3.34
CA GLY A 149 -24.66 -3.43 2.98
C GLY A 149 -25.41 -4.75 3.15
N GLU A 150 -24.80 -5.74 3.81
CA GLU A 150 -25.31 -7.10 4.00
C GLU A 150 -24.96 -7.60 5.40
N GLN A 151 -25.54 -8.74 5.80
CA GLN A 151 -25.18 -9.38 7.06
C GLN A 151 -23.69 -9.77 7.05
N SER A 152 -22.93 -9.32 8.05
CA SER A 152 -21.50 -9.56 8.21
C SER A 152 -21.24 -10.94 8.81
N SER A 153 -22.12 -11.89 8.52
CA SER A 153 -22.01 -13.29 8.95
C SER A 153 -21.12 -14.10 8.00
N TYR A 154 -20.86 -13.58 6.80
CA TYR A 154 -19.96 -14.22 5.84
C TYR A 154 -18.53 -14.29 6.42
N PRO A 155 -17.87 -15.46 6.40
CA PRO A 155 -16.46 -15.55 6.78
C PRO A 155 -15.58 -14.80 5.79
N ILE A 156 -14.42 -14.32 6.23
CA ILE A 156 -13.41 -13.80 5.30
C ILE A 156 -12.84 -14.94 4.45
N SER A 157 -12.68 -14.69 3.15
CA SER A 157 -12.07 -15.59 2.17
C SER A 157 -10.67 -15.14 1.78
N GLU A 158 -10.37 -13.84 1.86
CA GLU A 158 -9.06 -13.28 1.51
C GLU A 158 -8.64 -12.18 2.49
N CYS A 159 -7.34 -12.09 2.72
CA CYS A 159 -6.70 -11.07 3.55
C CYS A 159 -5.46 -10.56 2.80
N ASN A 160 -5.47 -9.30 2.40
CA ASN A 160 -4.45 -8.69 1.56
C ASN A 160 -3.85 -7.45 2.25
N PRO A 161 -2.82 -7.62 3.10
CA PRO A 161 -2.06 -6.50 3.63
C PRO A 161 -1.34 -5.76 2.49
N SER A 162 -1.37 -4.43 2.51
CA SER A 162 -0.74 -3.59 1.49
C SER A 162 0.78 -3.76 1.52
N GLU A 163 1.37 -3.81 0.33
CA GLU A 163 2.82 -3.84 0.11
C GLU A 163 3.44 -2.43 0.13
N GLY A 164 2.61 -1.38 0.22
CA GLY A 164 3.02 0.02 0.25
C GLY A 164 3.64 0.46 1.58
N GLU A 165 3.44 1.74 1.91
CA GLU A 165 4.04 2.31 3.11
C GLU A 165 3.59 1.62 4.40
N THR A 166 4.56 1.45 5.30
CA THR A 166 4.34 0.86 6.62
C THR A 166 4.66 1.90 7.68
N HIS A 167 3.81 2.04 8.69
CA HIS A 167 4.03 2.99 9.80
C HIS A 167 4.21 2.24 11.12
N ASN A 168 4.77 2.90 12.15
CA ASN A 168 4.70 2.46 13.55
C ASN A 168 4.97 0.96 13.80
N GLY A 169 6.11 0.44 13.35
CA GLY A 169 6.43 -0.98 13.55
C GLY A 169 5.75 -1.90 12.53
N SER A 170 5.84 -1.52 11.25
CA SER A 170 5.38 -2.28 10.08
C SER A 170 3.86 -2.29 9.84
N LEU A 171 3.04 -1.54 10.59
CA LEU A 171 1.58 -1.52 10.43
C LEU A 171 1.23 -1.08 9.00
N THR A 172 0.32 -1.82 8.37
CA THR A 172 -0.09 -1.59 6.98
C THR A 172 -1.62 -1.67 6.86
N VAL A 173 -2.15 -0.94 5.87
CA VAL A 173 -3.55 -1.06 5.44
C VAL A 173 -3.80 -2.49 4.95
N CYS A 174 -4.98 -3.06 5.21
CA CYS A 174 -5.31 -4.41 4.77
C CYS A 174 -6.70 -4.45 4.12
N SER A 175 -6.78 -5.03 2.93
CA SER A 175 -8.07 -5.33 2.28
C SER A 175 -8.55 -6.72 2.71
N LEU A 176 -9.81 -6.83 3.11
CA LEU A 176 -10.45 -8.10 3.42
C LEU A 176 -11.57 -8.36 2.43
N THR A 177 -11.59 -9.57 1.86
CA THR A 177 -12.70 -10.06 1.03
C THR A 177 -13.50 -11.08 1.83
N PHE A 178 -14.82 -10.93 1.87
CA PHE A 178 -15.75 -11.89 2.45
C PHE A 178 -16.16 -12.96 1.43
N SER A 179 -16.66 -14.10 1.90
CA SER A 179 -17.03 -15.21 1.01
C SER A 179 -18.15 -14.90 0.00
N ASN A 180 -18.94 -13.85 0.23
CA ASN A 180 -19.93 -13.34 -0.72
C ASN A 180 -19.34 -12.39 -1.78
N GLY A 181 -18.05 -12.06 -1.69
CA GLY A 181 -17.34 -11.14 -2.58
C GLY A 181 -17.31 -9.69 -2.09
N SER A 182 -18.03 -9.34 -1.03
CA SER A 182 -17.95 -7.99 -0.44
C SER A 182 -16.57 -7.73 0.16
N LYS A 183 -16.16 -6.45 0.21
CA LYS A 183 -14.82 -6.04 0.63
C LYS A 183 -14.86 -4.89 1.62
N VAL A 184 -13.90 -4.87 2.54
CA VAL A 184 -13.64 -3.74 3.44
C VAL A 184 -12.14 -3.45 3.53
N ILE A 185 -11.81 -2.19 3.79
CA ILE A 185 -10.43 -1.76 4.00
C ILE A 185 -10.22 -1.51 5.49
N TYR A 186 -9.33 -2.28 6.09
CA TYR A 186 -8.82 -2.05 7.44
C TYR A 186 -7.65 -1.08 7.41
N LYS A 187 -7.72 -0.02 8.22
CA LYS A 187 -6.63 0.91 8.43
C LYS A 187 -6.21 0.88 9.90
N PRO A 188 -4.96 0.55 10.25
CA PRO A 188 -4.49 0.45 11.64
C PRO A 188 -4.19 1.82 12.27
N ARG A 189 -5.04 2.82 12.00
CA ARG A 189 -4.98 4.18 12.52
C ARG A 189 -6.37 4.76 12.71
N ASN A 190 -6.51 5.75 13.59
CA ASN A 190 -7.76 6.47 13.75
C ASN A 190 -8.17 7.16 12.42
N LEU A 191 -9.45 7.04 12.06
CA LEU A 191 -10.01 7.57 10.81
C LEU A 191 -10.88 8.83 11.01
N THR A 192 -10.80 9.50 12.17
CA THR A 192 -11.67 10.65 12.47
C THR A 192 -11.48 11.80 11.46
N ILE A 193 -10.25 12.12 11.10
CA ILE A 193 -9.95 13.20 10.13
C ILE A 193 -10.54 12.85 8.77
N GLU A 194 -10.23 11.65 8.28
CA GLU A 194 -10.68 11.14 6.97
C GLU A 194 -12.20 11.05 6.89
N HIS A 195 -12.86 10.49 7.91
CA HIS A 195 -14.31 10.41 8.01
C HIS A 195 -14.97 11.80 7.97
N ASN A 196 -14.49 12.74 8.79
CA ASN A 196 -15.06 14.08 8.86
C ASN A 196 -14.83 14.87 7.56
N ALA A 197 -13.66 14.71 6.94
CA ALA A 197 -13.34 15.29 5.64
C ALA A 197 -14.29 14.78 4.56
N SER A 198 -14.48 13.46 4.48
CA SER A 198 -15.41 12.83 3.54
C SER A 198 -16.86 13.25 3.76
N MET A 199 -17.31 13.35 5.01
CA MET A 199 -18.66 13.84 5.33
C MET A 199 -18.86 15.32 4.98
N LEU A 200 -17.85 16.15 5.19
CA LEU A 200 -17.90 17.54 4.77
C LEU A 200 -17.93 17.66 3.24
N LEU A 201 -17.08 16.92 2.52
CA LEU A 201 -17.07 16.88 1.06
C LEU A 201 -18.45 16.48 0.52
N LYS A 202 -19.02 15.38 1.03
CA LYS A 202 -20.35 14.91 0.66
C LYS A 202 -21.41 15.98 0.89
N ARG A 203 -21.39 16.64 2.05
CA ARG A 203 -22.37 17.68 2.35
C ARG A 203 -22.27 18.87 1.39
N LEU A 204 -21.06 19.32 1.11
CA LEU A 204 -20.83 20.43 0.18
C LEU A 204 -21.18 20.05 -1.26
N SER A 205 -20.97 18.79 -1.66
CA SER A 205 -21.33 18.31 -2.99
C SER A 205 -22.85 18.19 -3.19
N GLU A 206 -23.59 17.78 -2.16
CA GLU A 206 -25.07 17.78 -2.15
C GLU A 206 -25.65 19.19 -2.39
N ASP A 207 -25.08 20.20 -1.74
CA ASP A 207 -25.53 21.60 -1.88
C ASP A 207 -25.08 22.24 -3.22
N ALA A 208 -24.12 21.63 -3.93
CA ALA A 208 -23.58 22.14 -5.20
C ALA A 208 -24.43 21.80 -6.45
N GLY A 209 -25.51 21.02 -6.32
CA GLY A 209 -26.43 20.69 -7.41
C GLY A 209 -26.18 19.32 -8.05
N THR A 210 -27.03 18.92 -9.02
CA THR A 210 -27.20 17.52 -9.44
C THR A 210 -25.91 16.80 -9.84
N SER A 211 -25.01 17.45 -10.60
CA SER A 211 -23.73 16.83 -11.02
C SER A 211 -22.79 16.49 -9.85
N TYR A 212 -23.01 17.05 -8.66
CA TYR A 212 -22.18 16.84 -7.47
C TYR A 212 -22.94 16.09 -6.36
N ALA A 213 -24.27 16.22 -6.32
CA ALA A 213 -25.11 15.62 -5.30
C ALA A 213 -25.12 14.07 -5.35
N GLU A 214 -24.91 13.50 -6.54
CA GLU A 214 -24.80 12.04 -6.73
C GLU A 214 -23.36 11.52 -6.58
N TRP A 215 -22.46 12.31 -6.00
CA TRP A 215 -21.08 11.87 -5.79
C TRP A 215 -21.02 10.86 -4.64
N GLU A 216 -20.66 9.63 -4.97
CA GLU A 216 -20.49 8.56 -4.00
C GLU A 216 -19.17 8.75 -3.22
N ILE A 217 -19.29 8.99 -1.92
CA ILE A 217 -18.16 9.13 -1.00
C ILE A 217 -18.16 7.94 -0.04
N PRO A 218 -17.01 7.28 0.20
CA PRO A 218 -16.93 6.08 1.02
C PRO A 218 -17.41 6.33 2.46
N SER A 219 -18.02 5.29 3.02
CA SER A 219 -18.39 5.24 4.44
C SER A 219 -17.25 4.70 5.30
N TYR A 220 -17.27 5.05 6.59
CA TYR A 220 -16.21 4.68 7.53
C TYR A 220 -16.80 4.24 8.88
N ILE A 221 -16.12 3.29 9.53
CA ILE A 221 -16.28 2.97 10.94
C ILE A 221 -15.02 3.44 11.65
N VAL A 222 -15.18 4.38 12.57
CA VAL A 222 -14.06 5.05 13.25
C VAL A 222 -13.94 4.52 14.67
N ASN A 223 -12.81 3.87 14.96
CA ASN A 223 -12.43 3.45 16.30
C ASN A 223 -11.29 4.33 16.85
N GLN A 224 -10.92 4.12 18.11
CA GLN A 224 -9.94 4.97 18.79
C GLN A 224 -8.55 4.92 18.15
N ASP A 225 -8.11 3.74 17.73
CA ASP A 225 -6.74 3.47 17.27
C ASP A 225 -6.69 2.73 15.91
N HIS A 226 -7.84 2.58 15.27
CA HIS A 226 -8.01 1.98 13.95
C HIS A 226 -9.34 2.40 13.32
N GLY A 227 -9.60 1.94 12.11
CA GLY A 227 -10.92 2.03 11.52
C GLY A 227 -11.07 1.16 10.28
N TRP A 228 -12.30 1.14 9.79
CA TRP A 228 -12.70 0.41 8.60
C TRP A 228 -13.27 1.39 7.58
N ALA A 229 -12.88 1.25 6.32
CA ALA A 229 -13.42 2.04 5.22
C ALA A 229 -14.14 1.12 4.24
N GLN A 230 -15.21 1.64 3.64
CA GLN A 230 -15.88 1.01 2.52
C GLN A 230 -14.89 0.81 1.37
N PHE A 231 -14.91 -0.37 0.76
CA PHE A 231 -14.12 -0.61 -0.45
C PHE A 231 -14.70 0.18 -1.63
N VAL A 232 -13.84 0.89 -2.36
CA VAL A 232 -14.19 1.63 -3.58
C VAL A 232 -13.58 0.90 -4.77
N PRO A 233 -14.38 0.38 -5.72
CA PRO A 233 -13.84 -0.27 -6.90
C PRO A 233 -13.32 0.74 -7.92
N HIS A 234 -12.24 0.40 -8.62
CA HIS A 234 -11.86 1.08 -9.85
C HIS A 234 -12.80 0.67 -10.99
N THR A 235 -13.54 1.62 -11.55
CA THR A 235 -14.49 1.37 -12.64
C THR A 235 -14.35 2.42 -13.74
N PRO A 236 -14.44 2.02 -15.03
CA PRO A 236 -14.38 2.96 -16.16
C PRO A 236 -15.66 3.82 -16.22
N ALA A 237 -15.56 4.97 -16.90
CA ALA A 237 -16.75 5.71 -17.31
C ALA A 237 -17.60 4.88 -18.28
N SER A 238 -18.92 4.91 -18.10
CA SER A 238 -19.85 4.16 -18.97
C SER A 238 -20.18 4.94 -20.25
N ASN A 239 -20.00 6.25 -20.24
CA ASN A 239 -20.31 7.13 -21.37
C ASN A 239 -19.58 8.47 -21.23
N ILE A 240 -19.65 9.32 -22.26
CA ILE A 240 -18.96 10.61 -22.27
C ILE A 240 -19.48 11.60 -21.21
N LEU A 241 -20.76 11.53 -20.84
CA LEU A 241 -21.32 12.39 -19.79
C LEU A 241 -20.73 12.06 -18.41
N ASP A 242 -20.42 10.79 -18.15
CA ASP A 242 -19.70 10.37 -16.94
C ASP A 242 -18.32 11.01 -16.89
N VAL A 243 -17.63 11.09 -18.03
CA VAL A 243 -16.31 11.74 -18.14
C VAL A 243 -16.39 13.23 -17.81
N HIS A 244 -17.35 13.94 -18.39
CA HIS A 244 -17.56 15.36 -18.06
C HIS A 244 -17.89 15.55 -16.57
N THR A 245 -18.69 14.64 -16.00
CA THR A 245 -19.08 14.67 -14.59
C THR A 245 -17.88 14.39 -13.68
N TYR A 246 -17.04 13.41 -14.05
CA TYR A 246 -15.81 13.08 -13.34
C TYR A 246 -14.90 14.30 -13.22
N TYR A 247 -14.62 15.00 -14.33
CA TYR A 247 -13.71 16.14 -14.30
C TYR A 247 -14.30 17.39 -13.62
N LYS A 248 -15.62 17.56 -13.64
CA LYS A 248 -16.30 18.55 -12.79
C LYS A 248 -16.11 18.23 -11.31
N ARG A 249 -16.32 16.97 -10.90
CA ARG A 249 -16.09 16.54 -9.52
C ARG A 249 -14.62 16.62 -9.12
N ALA A 250 -13.70 16.32 -10.03
CA ALA A 250 -12.26 16.45 -9.79
C ALA A 250 -11.86 17.92 -9.54
N GLY A 251 -12.42 18.84 -10.33
CA GLY A 251 -12.28 20.28 -10.08
C GLY A 251 -12.85 20.70 -8.72
N PHE A 252 -14.02 20.16 -8.34
CA PHE A 252 -14.63 20.42 -7.04
C PHE A 252 -13.76 19.88 -5.89
N LEU A 253 -13.21 18.67 -6.04
CA LEU A 253 -12.26 18.07 -5.10
C LEU A 253 -11.03 18.95 -4.93
N LEU A 254 -10.47 19.46 -6.03
CA LEU A 254 -9.35 20.39 -6.01
C LEU A 254 -9.67 21.65 -5.20
N GLY A 255 -10.88 22.21 -5.38
CA GLY A 255 -11.36 23.35 -4.60
C GLY A 255 -11.44 23.04 -3.11
N PHE A 256 -12.04 21.90 -2.77
CA PHE A 256 -12.14 21.38 -1.40
C PHE A 256 -10.78 21.22 -0.73
N CYS A 257 -9.86 20.47 -1.36
CA CYS A 257 -8.51 20.24 -0.87
C CYS A 257 -7.70 21.55 -0.75
N THR A 258 -7.91 22.51 -1.66
CA THR A 258 -7.27 23.83 -1.58
C THR A 258 -7.76 24.64 -0.39
N ALA A 259 -9.08 24.65 -0.14
CA ALA A 259 -9.69 25.43 0.94
C ALA A 259 -9.34 24.89 2.33
N PHE A 260 -9.21 23.57 2.46
CA PHE A 260 -8.89 22.90 3.72
C PHE A 260 -7.42 22.46 3.82
N THR A 261 -6.55 23.07 3.01
CA THR A 261 -5.09 22.90 3.05
C THR A 261 -4.67 21.43 3.12
N ALA A 262 -5.28 20.59 2.28
CA ALA A 262 -4.78 19.24 2.08
C ALA A 262 -3.45 19.29 1.34
N SER A 263 -2.54 18.40 1.72
CA SER A 263 -1.26 18.20 1.04
C SER A 263 -1.12 16.73 0.69
N ASP A 264 -0.27 16.40 -0.28
CA ASP A 264 0.09 15.00 -0.54
C ASP A 264 -1.11 14.13 -0.95
N ILE A 265 -2.01 14.67 -1.78
CA ILE A 265 -3.06 13.88 -2.45
C ILE A 265 -2.49 13.42 -3.79
N THR A 266 -1.84 12.26 -3.79
CA THR A 266 -1.17 11.67 -4.97
C THR A 266 -2.09 10.68 -5.70
N SER A 267 -1.60 10.12 -6.81
CA SER A 267 -2.33 9.15 -7.64
C SER A 267 -2.86 7.93 -6.87
N ASP A 268 -2.21 7.54 -5.79
CA ASP A 268 -2.54 6.41 -4.92
C ASP A 268 -3.59 6.74 -3.85
N ASN A 269 -3.98 8.02 -3.69
CA ASN A 269 -5.03 8.43 -2.75
C ASN A 269 -6.40 8.61 -3.41
N ILE A 270 -6.50 8.56 -4.74
CA ILE A 270 -7.75 8.67 -5.49
C ILE A 270 -8.03 7.38 -6.25
N ILE A 271 -9.25 6.87 -6.14
CA ILE A 271 -9.77 5.81 -7.01
C ILE A 271 -10.77 6.42 -7.99
N CYS A 272 -10.61 6.11 -9.28
CA CYS A 272 -11.60 6.38 -10.29
C CYS A 272 -12.74 5.36 -10.22
N ASN A 273 -13.92 5.79 -9.79
CA ASN A 273 -15.12 4.95 -9.76
C ASN A 273 -16.19 5.55 -10.69
N GLY A 274 -16.05 5.27 -12.00
CA GLY A 274 -16.94 5.77 -13.04
C GLY A 274 -16.89 7.29 -13.16
N SER A 275 -17.96 7.97 -12.79
CA SER A 275 -18.02 9.43 -12.76
C SER A 275 -17.52 10.03 -11.44
N ASN A 276 -16.99 9.23 -10.51
CA ASN A 276 -16.57 9.66 -9.18
C ASN A 276 -15.03 9.60 -9.01
N PRO A 277 -14.32 10.75 -8.97
CA PRO A 277 -12.95 10.79 -8.45
C PRO A 277 -13.01 10.65 -6.94
N THR A 278 -12.76 9.45 -6.41
CA THR A 278 -13.06 9.13 -5.02
C THR A 278 -11.81 9.19 -4.15
N PRO A 279 -11.68 10.16 -3.22
CA PRO A 279 -10.57 10.16 -2.28
C PRO A 279 -10.73 9.01 -1.28
N ILE A 280 -9.69 8.18 -1.18
CA ILE A 280 -9.63 7.03 -0.28
C ILE A 280 -8.60 7.20 0.83
N ASP A 281 -7.78 8.24 0.77
CA ASP A 281 -6.95 8.68 1.89
C ASP A 281 -6.97 10.20 2.00
N LEU A 282 -7.37 10.68 3.18
CA LEU A 282 -7.51 12.09 3.51
C LEU A 282 -6.86 12.40 4.86
N GLU A 283 -5.89 11.59 5.29
CA GLU A 283 -5.21 11.80 6.58
C GLU A 283 -4.36 13.08 6.64
N THR A 284 -3.99 13.61 5.48
CA THR A 284 -3.21 14.84 5.30
C THR A 284 -4.07 16.10 5.12
N MET A 285 -5.38 16.00 5.35
CA MET A 285 -6.28 17.14 5.42
C MET A 285 -5.96 18.07 6.61
N PHE A 286 -6.26 19.36 6.47
CA PHE A 286 -6.04 20.37 7.51
C PHE A 286 -4.57 20.53 7.90
N TYR A 287 -3.66 20.27 6.95
CA TYR A 287 -2.22 20.39 7.20
C TYR A 287 -1.88 21.81 7.67
N CYS A 288 -1.22 21.91 8.83
CA CYS A 288 -0.72 23.18 9.31
C CYS A 288 0.47 23.56 8.43
N VAL A 289 0.27 24.55 7.55
CA VAL A 289 1.34 25.13 6.75
C VAL A 289 2.46 25.56 7.71
N LEU A 290 3.58 24.84 7.70
CA LEU A 290 4.74 25.16 8.52
C LEU A 290 5.08 26.64 8.31
N ASP A 291 5.16 27.43 9.39
CA ASP A 291 5.54 28.84 9.32
C ASP A 291 7.04 28.99 9.08
N ILE A 292 7.49 28.50 7.94
CA ILE A 292 8.87 28.61 7.47
C ILE A 292 8.99 30.00 6.87
N LYS A 293 9.37 31.00 7.70
CA LYS A 293 9.48 32.43 7.35
C LYS A 293 10.14 32.73 6.00
N THR A 294 10.97 31.84 5.47
CA THR A 294 11.66 31.96 4.18
C THR A 294 10.81 31.57 2.96
N ILE A 295 9.71 30.83 3.12
CA ILE A 295 8.81 30.45 2.01
C ILE A 295 7.75 31.55 1.82
N PRO A 296 7.59 32.13 0.61
CA PRO A 296 6.56 33.13 0.33
C PRO A 296 5.14 32.62 0.61
N LYS A 297 4.24 33.49 1.07
CA LYS A 297 2.86 33.10 1.44
C LYS A 297 2.07 32.55 0.23
N GLU A 298 2.37 33.05 -0.96
CA GLU A 298 1.77 32.65 -2.23
C GLU A 298 2.13 31.21 -2.60
N VAL A 299 3.32 30.75 -2.19
CA VAL A 299 3.75 29.36 -2.34
C VAL A 299 3.10 28.47 -1.29
N ARG A 300 2.72 29.04 -0.14
CA ARG A 300 2.18 28.35 1.03
C ARG A 300 0.70 28.04 1.00
N TRP A 301 -0.08 28.73 0.16
CA TRP A 301 -1.51 28.46 0.03
C TRP A 301 -1.97 28.64 -1.42
N ASN A 302 -1.90 27.56 -2.19
CA ASN A 302 -2.44 27.48 -3.55
C ASN A 302 -2.84 26.05 -3.91
N CYS A 303 -3.58 25.90 -5.02
CA CYS A 303 -4.08 24.59 -5.45
C CYS A 303 -2.98 23.60 -5.88
N ALA A 304 -1.78 24.07 -6.25
CA ALA A 304 -0.68 23.19 -6.65
C ALA A 304 -0.07 22.42 -5.47
N GLN A 305 -0.23 22.90 -4.24
CA GLN A 305 0.25 22.18 -3.04
C GLN A 305 -0.58 20.96 -2.68
N THR A 306 -1.79 20.83 -3.24
CA THR A 306 -2.64 19.67 -3.00
C THR A 306 -2.08 18.38 -3.60
N SER A 307 -1.17 18.49 -4.56
CA SER A 307 -0.71 17.39 -5.42
C SER A 307 -1.79 16.79 -6.33
N ILE A 308 -2.98 17.41 -6.44
CA ILE A 308 -4.04 16.90 -7.33
C ILE A 308 -3.73 17.20 -8.80
N LEU A 309 -3.18 18.37 -9.10
CA LEU A 309 -2.88 18.80 -10.46
C LEU A 309 -1.58 18.17 -10.97
N PRO A 310 -1.51 17.79 -12.26
CA PRO A 310 -0.29 17.32 -12.93
C PRO A 310 0.93 18.14 -12.57
N ASN A 311 1.92 17.48 -11.99
CA ASN A 311 3.18 18.12 -11.61
C ASN A 311 4.36 17.17 -11.80
N TRP A 312 5.33 17.62 -12.60
CA TRP A 312 6.57 16.89 -12.84
C TRP A 312 7.50 17.00 -11.63
N THR A 313 7.46 15.97 -10.78
CA THR A 313 8.35 15.82 -9.63
C THR A 313 9.52 14.90 -9.95
N TRP A 314 10.47 14.81 -9.03
CA TRP A 314 11.60 13.87 -9.08
C TRP A 314 12.36 13.93 -10.41
N LYS A 315 13.13 15.00 -10.62
CA LYS A 315 13.91 15.14 -11.86
C LYS A 315 15.12 14.21 -11.82
N GLY A 316 15.16 13.27 -12.77
CA GLY A 316 16.29 12.39 -12.99
C GLY A 316 17.50 13.13 -13.54
N THR A 317 18.58 12.39 -13.79
CA THR A 317 19.83 12.94 -14.34
C THR A 317 19.70 13.54 -15.75
N ASP A 318 18.68 13.13 -16.50
CA ASP A 318 18.29 13.67 -17.81
C ASP A 318 17.36 14.90 -17.72
N GLY A 319 16.97 15.31 -16.50
CA GLY A 319 16.02 16.39 -16.26
C GLY A 319 14.55 16.02 -16.49
N ILE A 320 14.27 14.76 -16.87
CA ILE A 320 12.92 14.21 -17.03
C ILE A 320 12.42 13.81 -15.64
N GLY A 321 11.20 14.23 -15.31
CA GLY A 321 10.53 13.89 -14.06
C GLY A 321 9.43 12.87 -14.26
N VAL A 322 8.73 12.58 -13.16
CA VAL A 322 7.51 11.77 -13.12
C VAL A 322 6.37 12.60 -12.56
N ASP A 323 5.15 12.28 -12.97
CA ASP A 323 3.94 12.85 -12.43
C ASP A 323 3.29 11.88 -11.46
N LEU A 324 3.27 12.26 -10.18
CA LEU A 324 2.66 11.49 -9.08
C LEU A 324 1.33 12.11 -8.63
N SER A 325 0.83 13.11 -9.37
CA SER A 325 -0.36 13.84 -8.97
C SER A 325 -1.63 12.99 -9.10
N ALA A 326 -2.67 13.37 -8.36
CA ALA A 326 -3.94 12.64 -8.38
C ALA A 326 -4.60 12.56 -9.77
N LEU A 327 -4.47 13.59 -10.61
CA LEU A 327 -4.99 13.59 -11.99
C LEU A 327 -3.92 13.25 -13.03
N GLY A 328 -2.71 12.94 -12.59
CA GLY A 328 -1.57 12.60 -13.42
C GLY A 328 -1.23 11.11 -13.40
N GLY A 329 0.00 10.77 -13.75
CA GLY A 329 0.50 9.39 -13.68
C GLY A 329 -0.24 8.41 -14.61
N LEU A 330 -0.73 8.90 -15.75
CA LEU A 330 -1.71 8.19 -16.59
C LEU A 330 -1.14 6.98 -17.36
N ARG A 331 0.18 6.83 -17.40
CA ARG A 331 0.90 5.79 -18.16
C ARG A 331 2.12 5.34 -17.37
N GLU A 332 2.76 4.24 -17.80
CA GLU A 332 4.09 3.88 -17.30
C GLU A 332 5.04 5.05 -17.52
N GLN A 333 5.76 5.41 -16.46
CA GLN A 333 6.76 6.46 -16.46
C GLN A 333 8.10 5.87 -16.02
N TYR A 334 9.19 6.47 -16.48
CA TYR A 334 10.53 6.14 -16.04
C TYR A 334 11.22 7.41 -15.58
N VAL A 335 11.81 7.38 -14.39
CA VAL A 335 12.65 8.46 -13.87
C VAL A 335 14.09 7.97 -13.73
N SER A 336 15.03 8.68 -14.35
CA SER A 336 16.48 8.40 -14.25
C SER A 336 17.10 8.90 -12.93
N LEU A 337 16.41 8.67 -11.81
CA LEU A 337 16.96 8.87 -10.47
C LEU A 337 17.95 7.74 -10.20
N ASN A 338 19.23 8.07 -10.06
CA ASN A 338 20.28 7.09 -9.72
C ASN A 338 20.14 6.62 -8.26
N LEU A 339 19.10 5.84 -7.98
CA LEU A 339 18.93 5.20 -6.69
C LEU A 339 19.78 3.94 -6.68
N TYR A 340 20.56 3.78 -5.61
CA TYR A 340 21.27 2.53 -5.38
C TYR A 340 20.25 1.49 -4.91
N GLN A 341 19.93 0.54 -5.79
CA GLN A 341 18.85 -0.42 -5.59
C GLN A 341 19.25 -1.80 -6.10
N TYR A 342 18.47 -2.80 -5.71
CA TYR A 342 18.54 -4.13 -6.29
C TYR A 342 17.96 -4.09 -7.70
N ILE A 343 18.73 -4.53 -8.69
CA ILE A 343 18.37 -4.56 -10.11
C ILE A 343 18.42 -6.01 -10.56
N GLU A 344 17.32 -6.49 -11.13
CA GLU A 344 17.20 -7.85 -11.68
C GLU A 344 17.10 -7.79 -13.20
N ASP A 345 17.86 -8.65 -13.89
CA ASP A 345 17.80 -8.78 -15.33
C ASP A 345 16.70 -9.76 -15.80
N ASP A 346 16.47 -9.85 -17.11
CA ASP A 346 15.46 -10.74 -17.70
C ASP A 346 15.69 -12.24 -17.39
N SER A 347 16.88 -12.60 -16.90
CA SER A 347 17.23 -13.97 -16.49
C SER A 347 17.00 -14.25 -14.99
N GLY A 348 16.55 -13.24 -14.25
CA GLY A 348 16.36 -13.30 -12.81
C GLY A 348 17.67 -13.17 -12.02
N ASP A 349 18.76 -12.71 -12.65
CA ASP A 349 20.01 -12.43 -11.95
C ASP A 349 20.03 -10.99 -11.43
N GLY A 350 20.24 -10.88 -10.13
CA GLY A 350 20.14 -9.63 -9.39
C GLY A 350 21.48 -9.08 -8.94
N THR A 351 21.71 -7.80 -9.13
CA THR A 351 22.90 -7.08 -8.64
C THR A 351 22.49 -5.76 -8.01
N PHE A 352 23.34 -5.21 -7.14
CA PHE A 352 23.14 -3.83 -6.70
C PHE A 352 23.82 -2.88 -7.66
N GLY A 353 23.05 -1.90 -8.14
CA GLY A 353 23.55 -0.85 -9.01
C GLY A 353 22.69 0.40 -8.94
N THR A 354 23.04 1.38 -9.75
CA THR A 354 22.22 2.56 -9.95
C THR A 354 21.38 2.37 -11.20
N ASP A 355 20.07 2.39 -11.06
CA ASP A 355 19.12 2.45 -12.17
C ASP A 355 18.00 3.42 -11.80
N GLY A 356 17.28 3.89 -12.80
CA GLY A 356 16.05 4.63 -12.64
C GLY A 356 14.92 3.78 -12.07
N VAL A 357 13.79 4.44 -11.84
CA VAL A 357 12.58 3.81 -11.28
C VAL A 357 11.47 3.86 -12.31
N LYS A 358 10.82 2.71 -12.53
CA LYS A 358 9.56 2.64 -13.26
C LYS A 358 8.40 2.88 -12.32
N ILE A 359 7.48 3.75 -12.72
CA ILE A 359 6.27 4.07 -11.97
C ILE A 359 5.09 3.74 -12.87
N PHE A 360 4.20 2.90 -12.35
CA PHE A 360 3.00 2.47 -13.06
C PHE A 360 1.80 3.30 -12.64
N PRO A 361 0.79 3.44 -13.51
CA PRO A 361 -0.46 4.10 -13.14
C PRO A 361 -1.15 3.42 -11.96
N ALA A 362 -1.73 4.22 -11.07
CA ALA A 362 -2.57 3.74 -9.98
C ALA A 362 -4.04 3.64 -10.43
N GLU A 363 -4.94 3.35 -9.48
CA GLU A 363 -6.38 3.29 -9.71
C GLU A 363 -7.05 4.67 -9.88
N ASN A 364 -6.28 5.76 -9.95
CA ASN A 364 -6.78 7.11 -10.22
C ASN A 364 -7.19 7.31 -11.69
N VAL A 365 -6.65 6.51 -12.62
CA VAL A 365 -6.81 6.74 -14.05
C VAL A 365 -8.25 6.49 -14.52
N LEU A 366 -8.82 7.47 -15.22
CA LEU A 366 -10.12 7.35 -15.86
C LEU A 366 -10.00 6.68 -17.23
N TYR A 367 -10.80 5.64 -17.46
CA TYR A 367 -10.92 4.95 -18.74
C TYR A 367 -12.32 5.10 -19.33
N ILE A 368 -12.42 5.16 -20.65
CA ILE A 368 -13.66 4.99 -21.43
C ILE A 368 -13.37 4.11 -22.63
N ASP A 369 -14.17 3.07 -22.86
CA ASP A 369 -13.96 2.11 -23.96
C ASP A 369 -12.54 1.50 -24.03
N GLY A 370 -11.88 1.37 -22.87
CA GLY A 370 -10.51 0.85 -22.75
C GLY A 370 -9.40 1.89 -22.97
N GLU A 371 -9.74 3.13 -23.31
CA GLU A 371 -8.80 4.21 -23.56
C GLU A 371 -8.67 5.15 -22.36
N VAL A 372 -7.45 5.61 -22.11
CA VAL A 372 -7.14 6.57 -21.05
C VAL A 372 -7.68 7.94 -21.41
N VAL A 373 -8.47 8.53 -20.52
CA VAL A 373 -9.00 9.88 -20.69
C VAL A 373 -8.10 10.88 -20.00
N SER A 374 -7.53 11.81 -20.76
CA SER A 374 -6.58 12.79 -20.21
C SER A 374 -7.25 14.05 -19.63
N PRO A 375 -6.80 14.58 -18.48
CA PRO A 375 -7.42 15.71 -17.80
C PRO A 375 -7.33 17.02 -18.57
N TRP A 376 -6.27 17.24 -19.36
CA TRP A 376 -6.09 18.46 -20.15
C TRP A 376 -7.09 18.61 -21.29
N LEU A 377 -7.79 17.54 -21.69
CA LEU A 377 -8.91 17.62 -22.63
C LEU A 377 -10.20 18.16 -21.97
N TYR A 378 -10.24 18.20 -20.64
CA TYR A 378 -11.40 18.59 -19.81
C TYR A 378 -11.04 19.71 -18.84
N GLU A 379 -10.11 20.60 -19.24
CA GLU A 379 -9.67 21.74 -18.42
C GLU A 379 -10.87 22.63 -18.03
N GLN A 380 -11.83 22.80 -18.94
CA GLN A 380 -13.02 23.62 -18.68
C GLN A 380 -13.84 23.04 -17.53
N GLU A 381 -14.09 21.73 -17.51
CA GLU A 381 -14.82 21.03 -16.46
C GLU A 381 -14.13 21.12 -15.12
N ILE A 382 -12.80 20.95 -15.10
CA ILE A 382 -11.99 21.10 -13.88
C ILE A 382 -12.13 22.53 -13.33
N ARG A 383 -12.05 23.55 -14.20
CA ARG A 383 -12.22 24.96 -13.80
C ARG A 383 -13.65 25.24 -13.34
N GLU A 384 -14.65 24.66 -13.98
CA GLU A 384 -16.06 24.77 -13.59
C GLU A 384 -16.26 24.19 -12.18
N GLY A 385 -15.77 22.99 -11.91
CA GLY A 385 -15.83 22.33 -10.62
C GLY A 385 -15.12 23.12 -9.51
N PHE A 386 -13.90 23.58 -9.79
CA PHE A 386 -13.12 24.38 -8.84
C PHE A 386 -13.84 25.68 -8.47
N ASN A 387 -14.32 26.41 -9.48
CA ASN A 387 -15.08 27.65 -9.23
C ASN A 387 -16.41 27.38 -8.54
N LYS A 388 -17.05 26.24 -8.84
CA LYS A 388 -18.31 25.86 -8.22
C LYS A 388 -18.14 25.75 -6.71
N PHE A 389 -17.11 25.04 -6.24
CA PHE A 389 -16.81 24.88 -4.81
C PHE A 389 -16.80 26.23 -4.05
N PHE A 390 -16.09 27.24 -4.55
CA PHE A 390 -15.97 28.55 -3.90
C PHE A 390 -17.18 29.49 -4.08
N ARG A 391 -18.17 29.09 -4.88
CA ARG A 391 -19.38 29.87 -5.16
C ARG A 391 -20.66 29.22 -4.61
N SER A 392 -20.56 27.99 -4.08
CA SER A 392 -21.66 27.24 -3.46
C SER A 392 -22.13 27.86 -2.15
#